data_AF-A0A3P7JK66-F1
#
_entry.id   AF-A0A3P7JK66-F1
#
_cell.length_a   1.000
_cell.length_b   1.000
_cell.length_c   1.000
_cell.angle_alpha   90.00
_cell.angle_beta   90.00
_cell.angle_gamma   90.00
#
_symmetry.space_group_name_H-M   'P 1'
#
loop_
_entity.id
_entity.type
_entity.pdbx_description
1 polymer ?
#
loop_
_entity_poly.entity_id
_entity_poly.type
_entity_poly.pdbx_seq_one_letter_code
_entity_poly.pdbx_strand_id
1 'polypeptide(L)'
;MENLKTDKLGRKCTEEDLKRMNDGDWWLSTFIRAHNYDVDITYAVVAECIQWRRNFQVENISILGMKPLLDRRVAYLHGKDLADYSIREFLNMLFEKEDLEV
;
A
#
# COMPACT_ATOMS: atom_id res chain seq x y z
N MET A 1 -5.07 -33.93 16.33
CA MET A 1 -5.33 -33.35 14.99
C MET A 1 -5.29 -31.83 15.10
N GLU A 2 -4.12 -31.26 15.36
CA GLU A 2 -3.92 -29.81 15.40
C GLU A 2 -2.84 -29.48 14.39
N ASN A 3 -3.19 -29.31 13.11
CA ASN A 3 -2.27 -28.77 12.08
C ASN A 3 -2.95 -28.46 10.73
N LEU A 4 -4.26 -28.18 10.70
CA LEU A 4 -5.01 -27.98 9.43
C LEU A 4 -5.61 -26.59 9.24
N LYS A 5 -5.40 -25.65 10.18
CA LYS A 5 -5.86 -24.25 10.03
C LYS A 5 -4.75 -23.25 9.68
N THR A 6 -3.48 -23.65 9.78
CA THR A 6 -2.31 -22.83 9.47
C THR A 6 -1.98 -22.76 7.97
N ASP A 7 -2.58 -23.61 7.13
CA ASP A 7 -2.07 -23.87 5.76
C ASP A 7 -2.66 -22.99 4.64
N LYS A 8 -3.71 -22.19 4.89
CA LYS A 8 -4.32 -21.33 3.84
C LYS A 8 -3.86 -19.87 3.84
N LEU A 9 -3.33 -19.36 4.96
CA LEU A 9 -2.85 -17.98 5.10
C LEU A 9 -1.32 -17.88 5.05
N GLY A 10 -0.60 -18.87 5.59
CA GLY A 10 0.87 -18.90 5.55
C GLY A 10 1.45 -18.94 4.13
N ARG A 11 0.68 -19.42 3.15
CA ARG A 11 1.09 -19.48 1.74
C ARG A 11 0.88 -18.17 0.96
N LYS A 12 0.26 -17.15 1.57
CA LYS A 12 -0.10 -15.88 0.93
C LYS A 12 0.76 -14.68 1.33
N CYS A 13 1.47 -14.77 2.46
CA CYS A 13 2.17 -13.65 3.07
C CYS A 13 3.69 -13.82 2.91
N THR A 14 4.42 -12.77 2.52
CA THR A 14 5.90 -12.83 2.51
C THR A 14 6.45 -12.75 3.94
N GLU A 15 7.71 -13.11 4.12
CA GLU A 15 8.38 -13.00 5.43
C GLU A 15 8.43 -11.53 5.90
N GLU A 16 8.60 -10.59 4.97
CA GLU A 16 8.56 -9.16 5.26
C GLU A 16 7.18 -8.67 5.69
N ASP A 17 6.11 -9.21 5.09
CA ASP A 17 4.74 -8.87 5.47
C ASP A 17 4.39 -9.45 6.85
N LEU A 18 4.82 -10.69 7.15
CA LEU A 18 4.69 -11.29 8.47
C LEU A 18 5.44 -10.48 9.53
N LYS A 19 6.69 -10.09 9.23
CA LYS A 19 7.49 -9.25 10.11
C LYS A 19 6.81 -7.92 10.40
N ARG A 20 6.22 -7.27 9.40
CA ARG A 20 5.49 -6.01 9.59
C ARG A 20 4.22 -6.16 10.42
N MET A 21 3.50 -7.27 10.26
CA MET A 21 2.31 -7.53 11.09
C MET A 21 2.67 -7.78 12.55
N ASN A 22 3.82 -8.43 12.81
CA ASN A 22 4.25 -8.80 14.15
C ASN A 22 4.99 -7.66 14.88
N ASP A 23 5.85 -6.93 14.17
CA ASP A 23 6.76 -5.95 14.77
C ASP A 23 6.33 -4.49 14.52
N GLY A 24 5.38 -4.28 13.59
CA GLY A 24 4.95 -2.96 13.14
C GLY A 24 3.65 -2.52 13.79
N ASP A 25 3.71 -2.03 15.03
CA ASP A 25 2.53 -1.54 15.78
C ASP A 25 1.67 -0.53 14.99
N TRP A 26 2.31 0.29 14.16
CA TRP A 26 1.62 1.31 13.36
C TRP A 26 0.86 0.72 12.17
N TRP A 27 1.24 -0.46 11.66
CA TRP A 27 0.73 -0.98 10.40
C TRP A 27 -0.72 -1.45 10.55
N LEU A 28 -0.95 -2.44 11.42
CA LEU A 28 -2.30 -2.96 11.69
C LEU A 28 -3.19 -1.89 12.36
N SER A 29 -2.62 -1.05 13.23
CA SER A 29 -3.39 0.03 13.86
C SER A 29 -3.91 1.06 12.87
N THR A 30 -3.21 1.31 11.76
CA THR A 30 -3.70 2.18 10.69
C THR A 30 -4.95 1.60 10.02
N PHE A 31 -4.95 0.30 9.69
CA PHE A 31 -6.12 -0.36 9.11
C PHE A 31 -7.32 -0.36 10.06
N ILE A 32 -7.09 -0.72 11.32
CA ILE A 32 -8.16 -0.76 12.35
C ILE A 32 -8.77 0.63 12.54
N ARG A 33 -7.94 1.69 12.61
CA ARG A 33 -8.44 3.07 12.74
C ARG A 33 -9.22 3.52 11.50
N ALA A 34 -8.75 3.18 10.30
CA ALA A 34 -9.40 3.54 9.04
C ALA A 34 -10.80 2.90 8.88
N HIS A 35 -11.03 1.76 9.56
CA HIS A 35 -12.29 1.02 9.51
C HIS A 35 -13.05 1.04 10.83
N ASN A 36 -12.92 2.11 11.61
CA ASN A 36 -13.67 2.33 12.85
C ASN A 36 -13.60 1.17 13.86
N TYR A 37 -12.45 0.50 13.92
CA TYR A 37 -12.21 -0.66 14.77
C TYR A 37 -13.08 -1.89 14.45
N ASP A 38 -13.70 -1.95 13.28
CA ASP A 38 -14.39 -3.14 12.79
C ASP A 38 -13.34 -4.18 12.34
N VAL A 39 -13.18 -5.23 13.15
CA VAL A 39 -12.16 -6.26 12.94
C VAL A 39 -12.44 -7.11 11.70
N ASP A 40 -13.71 -7.38 11.39
CA ASP A 40 -14.08 -8.24 10.26
C ASP A 40 -13.80 -7.54 8.94
N ILE A 41 -14.17 -6.26 8.84
CA ILE A 41 -13.86 -5.42 7.68
C ILE A 41 -12.35 -5.22 7.56
N THR A 42 -11.68 -4.89 8.67
CA THR A 42 -10.23 -4.68 8.69
C THR A 42 -9.49 -5.91 8.19
N TYR A 43 -9.86 -7.10 8.67
CA TYR A 43 -9.22 -8.35 8.27
C TYR A 43 -9.35 -8.58 6.75
N ALA A 44 -10.54 -8.37 6.18
CA ALA A 44 -10.76 -8.52 4.75
C ALA A 44 -9.88 -7.54 3.93
N VAL A 45 -9.78 -6.29 4.37
CA VAL A 45 -8.96 -5.26 3.70
C VAL A 45 -7.47 -5.58 3.81
N VAL A 46 -6.99 -6.02 4.98
CA VAL A 46 -5.58 -6.43 5.17
C VAL A 46 -5.24 -7.64 4.29
N ALA A 47 -6.13 -8.63 4.20
CA ALA A 47 -5.92 -9.81 3.36
C ALA A 47 -5.78 -9.44 1.87
N GLU A 48 -6.66 -8.58 1.36
CA GLU A 48 -6.56 -8.07 -0.02
C GLU A 48 -5.31 -7.21 -0.23
N CYS A 49 -4.93 -6.40 0.77
CA CYS A 49 -3.70 -5.61 0.71
C CYS A 49 -2.45 -6.48 0.59
N ILE A 50 -2.33 -7.54 1.40
CA ILE A 50 -1.21 -8.50 1.32
C ILE A 50 -1.20 -9.19 -0.04
N GLN A 51 -2.36 -9.59 -0.55
CA GLN A 51 -2.47 -10.21 -1.87
C GLN A 51 -2.01 -9.25 -2.99
N TRP A 52 -2.43 -7.99 -2.93
CA TRP A 52 -1.98 -6.96 -3.87
C TRP A 52 -0.47 -6.74 -3.80
N ARG A 53 0.09 -6.62 -2.59
CA ARG A 53 1.52 -6.41 -2.35
C ARG A 53 2.36 -7.51 -2.99
N ARG A 54 1.96 -8.76 -2.81
CA ARG A 54 2.59 -9.92 -3.43
C ARG A 54 2.49 -9.90 -4.96
N ASN A 55 1.29 -9.65 -5.50
CA ASN A 55 1.08 -9.65 -6.95
C ASN A 55 1.86 -8.52 -7.64
N PHE A 56 1.95 -7.37 -6.98
CA PHE A 56 2.70 -6.21 -7.46
C PHE A 56 4.21 -6.32 -7.21
N GLN A 57 4.65 -7.25 -6.36
CA GLN A 57 6.04 -7.44 -5.97
C GLN A 57 6.68 -6.18 -5.38
N VAL A 58 6.00 -5.60 -4.39
CA VAL A 58 6.41 -4.34 -3.75
C VAL A 58 7.81 -4.36 -3.16
N GLU A 59 8.29 -5.54 -2.75
CA GLU A 59 9.66 -5.79 -2.27
C GLU A 59 10.73 -5.57 -3.35
N ASN A 60 10.37 -5.69 -4.63
CA ASN A 60 11.26 -5.46 -5.75
C ASN A 60 11.30 -3.98 -6.18
N ILE A 61 10.47 -3.12 -5.58
CA ILE A 61 10.48 -1.69 -5.87
C ILE A 61 11.67 -1.06 -5.15
N SER A 62 12.75 -0.84 -5.90
CA SER A 62 13.83 0.02 -5.44
C SER A 62 13.36 1.48 -5.39
N ILE A 63 13.79 2.21 -4.36
CA ILE A 63 13.59 3.66 -4.32
C ILE A 63 14.23 4.37 -5.53
N LEU A 64 15.29 3.78 -6.09
CA LEU A 64 15.90 4.25 -7.35
C LEU A 64 15.00 3.97 -8.56
N GLY A 65 14.16 2.93 -8.52
CA GLY A 65 13.13 2.66 -9.53
C GLY A 65 12.03 3.72 -9.56
N MET A 66 11.84 4.46 -8.46
CA MET A 66 10.91 5.60 -8.37
C MET A 66 11.53 6.92 -8.83
N LYS A 67 12.86 7.00 -8.94
CA LYS A 67 13.58 8.22 -9.33
C LYS A 67 13.08 8.84 -10.65
N PRO A 68 12.81 8.05 -11.72
CA PRO A 68 12.26 8.62 -12.95
C PRO A 68 10.91 9.31 -12.77
N LEU A 69 10.05 8.84 -11.84
CA LEU A 69 8.75 9.44 -11.57
C LEU A 69 8.90 10.79 -10.85
N LEU A 70 9.87 10.88 -9.94
CA LEU A 70 10.21 12.11 -9.22
C LEU A 70 10.90 13.12 -10.15
N ASP A 71 11.90 12.67 -10.92
CA ASP A 71 12.66 13.52 -11.86
C ASP A 71 11.76 14.08 -12.97
N ARG A 72 10.79 13.29 -13.44
CA ARG A 72 9.79 13.70 -14.42
C ARG A 72 8.59 14.43 -13.82
N ARG A 73 8.61 14.72 -12.51
CA ARG A 73 7.56 15.51 -11.85
C ARG A 73 6.16 14.89 -11.94
N VAL A 74 6.09 13.57 -12.07
CA VAL A 74 4.83 12.80 -12.13
C VAL A 74 4.28 12.56 -10.71
N ALA A 75 5.15 12.56 -9.69
CA ALA A 75 4.77 12.51 -8.29
C ALA A 75 5.61 13.49 -7.46
N TYR A 76 4.96 14.22 -6.55
CA TYR A 76 5.61 15.12 -5.59
C TYR A 76 5.20 14.81 -4.15
N LEU A 77 6.15 14.99 -3.24
CA LEU A 77 5.90 15.08 -1.80
C LEU A 77 5.85 16.57 -1.45
N HIS A 78 4.66 17.15 -1.30
CA HIS A 78 4.44 18.58 -1.13
C HIS A 78 4.27 18.96 0.35
N GLY A 79 5.30 18.72 1.16
CA GLY A 79 5.26 19.10 2.58
C GLY A 79 4.17 18.36 3.37
N LYS A 80 3.64 19.02 4.41
CA LYS A 80 2.62 18.47 5.30
C LYS A 80 1.45 19.44 5.44
N ASP A 81 0.26 18.90 5.69
CA ASP A 81 -0.92 19.70 5.98
C ASP A 81 -0.91 20.25 7.43
N LEU A 82 -1.96 20.99 7.80
CA LEU A 82 -2.12 21.57 9.15
C LEU A 82 -2.25 20.50 10.25
N ALA A 83 -2.45 19.23 9.89
CA ALA A 83 -2.52 18.09 10.80
C ALA A 83 -1.27 17.20 10.71
N ASP A 84 -0.18 17.71 10.11
CA ASP A 84 1.12 17.04 9.98
C ASP A 84 1.09 15.77 9.08
N TYR A 85 0.04 15.59 8.26
CA TYR A 85 0.00 14.52 7.27
C TYR A 85 0.74 14.92 6.00
N SER A 86 1.53 14.01 5.43
CA SER A 86 2.26 14.26 4.19
C SER A 86 1.31 14.50 3.02
N ILE A 87 1.41 15.66 2.39
CA ILE A 87 0.68 15.94 1.15
C ILE A 87 1.42 15.24 0.03
N ARG A 88 0.74 14.31 -0.64
CA ARG A 88 1.25 13.63 -1.84
C ARG A 88 0.46 14.13 -3.03
N GLU A 89 1.09 14.93 -3.87
CA GLU A 89 0.49 15.36 -5.14
C GLU A 89 0.94 14.38 -6.23
N PHE A 90 -0.01 13.57 -6.72
CA PHE A 90 0.17 12.87 -7.97
C PHE A 90 -0.41 13.77 -9.05
N LEU A 91 0.44 14.32 -9.93
CA LEU A 91 -0.04 14.80 -11.22
C LEU A 91 -0.42 13.55 -11.99
N ASN A 92 -1.67 13.10 -11.85
CA ASN A 92 -2.32 12.39 -12.95
C ASN A 92 -2.02 13.25 -14.19
N MET A 93 -1.47 12.71 -15.29
CA MET A 93 -2.29 12.04 -16.30
C MET A 93 -3.67 12.70 -16.54
N LEU A 94 -3.78 14.00 -16.28
CA LEU A 94 -4.88 14.88 -16.66
C LEU A 94 -4.72 15.37 -18.11
N PHE A 95 -3.95 14.65 -18.92
CA PHE A 95 -3.85 14.85 -20.37
C PHE A 95 -3.97 13.52 -21.11
N GLU A 96 -5.07 12.80 -20.88
CA GLU A 96 -5.63 11.91 -21.90
C GLU A 96 -7.13 12.19 -21.99
N LYS A 97 -7.46 13.38 -22.52
CA LYS A 97 -8.65 13.72 -23.29
C LYS A 97 -8.67 15.24 -23.49
N GLU A 98 -7.84 15.71 -24.41
CA GLU A 98 -8.26 16.81 -25.27
C GLU A 98 -7.67 16.52 -26.65
N ASP A 99 -8.58 16.45 -27.60
CA ASP A 99 -8.48 15.73 -28.84
C ASP A 99 -7.38 16.25 -29.77
N LEU A 100 -6.68 15.30 -30.38
CA LEU A 100 -6.19 15.43 -31.75
C LEU A 100 -7.39 15.73 -32.66
N GLU A 101 -7.72 16.99 -32.84
CA GLU A 101 -8.40 17.44 -34.06
C GLU A 101 -7.38 18.13 -34.96
N VAL A 102 -7.35 17.60 -36.19
CA VAL A 102 -6.48 17.91 -37.33
C VAL A 102 -6.66 19.34 -37.83
#